data_AF-A0AB35N1F0-F1
#
_entry.id   AF-A0AB35N1F0-F1
#
_cell.length_a   1.000
_cell.length_b   1.000
_cell.length_c   1.000
_cell.angle_alpha   90.00
_cell.angle_beta   90.00
_cell.angle_gamma   90.00
#
_symmetry.space_group_name_H-M   'P 1'
#
loop_
_entity.id
_entity.type
_entity.pdbx_description
1 polymer ?
#
loop_
_entity_poly.entity_id
_entity_poly.type
_entity_poly.pdbx_seq_one_letter_code
_entity_poly.pdbx_strand_id
1 'polypeptide(L)'
;MKQTHTLKPDHTLTFNAGQSGKYLILRDTTHSLLLQGDTMRPVEIFGGDTVDVSALDKLELHNHQAVDVTFEYQVSDLLIMTKAQKISVNNALLVSEIEKPINVRKVLDPVKVSDIVTPLKVSEIQTPITISQVQTPVNINRVAEPVTVDQITQPLTVERIQQPVNVEVGNASLNVQATITNSELKVTSEPERVTFARIGNGTLLMTGGYQRIQEKSARKALILQALTTNEGTVIVQGFLELRPGGHLMLNTNQAVSLIGTASDRLKVGEAL
;
A
#
# COMPACT_ATOMS: atom_id res chain seq x y z
N MET A 1 31.14 27.67 18.44
CA MET A 1 30.42 28.78 17.78
C MET A 1 29.95 28.30 16.41
N LYS A 2 28.83 28.82 15.87
CA LYS A 2 28.38 28.47 14.52
C LYS A 2 29.21 29.24 13.49
N GLN A 3 29.61 28.58 12.41
CA GLN A 3 30.38 29.17 11.32
C GLN A 3 29.76 28.78 9.98
N THR A 4 29.71 29.74 9.06
CA THR A 4 29.22 29.53 7.70
C THR A 4 30.37 29.71 6.72
N HIS A 5 30.54 28.76 5.81
CA HIS A 5 31.57 28.79 4.78
C HIS A 5 31.02 28.39 3.42
N THR A 6 31.66 28.87 2.36
CA THR A 6 31.42 28.44 0.99
C THR A 6 32.74 27.90 0.42
N LEU A 7 32.73 26.65 -0.05
CA LEU A 7 33.86 26.01 -0.72
C LEU A 7 33.58 25.91 -2.22
N LYS A 8 34.55 26.32 -3.04
CA LYS A 8 34.54 26.07 -4.49
C LYS A 8 34.75 24.58 -4.79
N PRO A 9 34.41 24.09 -6.00
CA PRO A 9 34.72 22.73 -6.43
C PRO A 9 36.18 22.36 -6.14
N ASP A 10 36.39 21.14 -5.65
CA ASP A 10 37.68 20.54 -5.30
C ASP A 10 38.49 21.28 -4.22
N HIS A 11 37.89 22.24 -3.52
CA HIS A 11 38.56 22.96 -2.42
C HIS A 11 38.26 22.32 -1.06
N THR A 12 39.21 22.48 -0.15
CA THR A 12 39.17 21.91 1.20
C THR A 12 39.25 23.00 2.27
N LEU A 13 38.42 22.90 3.29
CA LEU A 13 38.56 23.62 4.55
C LEU A 13 39.26 22.73 5.57
N THR A 14 40.43 23.16 6.05
CA THR A 14 41.19 22.45 7.09
C THR A 14 41.05 23.17 8.42
N PHE A 15 40.84 22.43 9.51
CA PHE A 15 40.89 22.96 10.86
C PHE A 15 41.45 21.94 11.86
N ASN A 16 42.06 22.44 12.93
CA ASN A 16 42.61 21.61 14.00
C ASN A 16 41.48 21.20 14.96
N ALA A 17 41.27 19.90 15.11
CA ALA A 17 40.25 19.35 16.00
C ALA A 17 40.77 19.13 17.42
N GLY A 18 42.08 18.88 17.57
CA GLY A 18 42.72 18.48 18.84
C GLY A 18 42.62 19.45 20.02
N GLN A 19 42.01 20.63 19.88
CA GLN A 19 41.73 21.55 21.00
C GLN A 19 40.37 22.26 20.94
N SER A 20 39.55 22.05 19.90
CA SER A 20 38.39 22.92 19.63
C SER A 20 37.02 22.28 19.93
N GLY A 21 36.95 20.97 20.14
CA GLY A 21 35.77 20.29 20.68
C GLY A 21 35.58 18.86 20.19
N LYS A 22 34.82 18.07 20.94
CA LYS A 22 34.62 16.62 20.71
C LYS A 22 33.81 16.27 19.46
N TYR A 23 32.89 17.13 19.05
CA TYR A 23 31.94 16.86 17.97
C TYR A 23 31.95 17.94 16.91
N LEU A 24 32.05 17.53 15.65
CA LEU A 24 31.74 18.35 14.49
C LEU A 24 30.26 18.17 14.15
N ILE A 25 29.51 19.27 14.17
CA ILE A 25 28.08 19.29 13.84
C ILE A 25 27.92 20.05 12.52
N LEU A 26 27.59 19.36 11.44
CA LEU A 26 27.21 19.97 10.17
C LEU A 26 25.72 20.29 10.25
N ARG A 27 25.35 21.57 10.43
CA ARG A 27 23.96 21.97 10.71
C ARG A 27 23.12 22.07 9.45
N ASP A 28 23.71 22.66 8.42
CA ASP A 28 23.07 22.87 7.12
C ASP A 28 24.13 22.87 6.02
N THR A 29 23.78 22.44 4.83
CA THR A 29 24.67 22.45 3.67
C THR A 29 23.86 22.39 2.37
N THR A 30 24.34 23.06 1.33
CA THR A 30 23.71 22.99 0.00
C THR A 30 23.92 21.62 -0.66
N HIS A 31 25.06 20.96 -0.41
CA HIS A 31 25.40 19.60 -0.91
C HIS A 31 26.31 18.85 0.10
N SER A 32 26.54 17.56 -0.11
CA SER A 32 27.46 16.80 0.72
C SER A 32 28.92 17.27 0.63
N LEU A 33 29.67 16.99 1.69
CA LEU A 33 31.10 17.23 1.80
C LEU A 33 31.80 15.91 2.16
N LEU A 34 33.05 15.73 1.73
CA LEU A 34 33.90 14.66 2.24
C LEU A 34 34.62 15.15 3.51
N LEU A 35 34.34 14.50 4.63
CA LEU A 35 35.08 14.66 5.87
C LEU A 35 36.24 13.69 5.91
N GLN A 36 37.45 14.21 6.10
CA GLN A 36 38.65 13.43 6.27
C GLN A 36 39.37 13.85 7.55
N GLY A 37 39.85 12.85 8.28
CA GLY A 37 40.73 13.03 9.44
C GLY A 37 42.04 12.27 9.23
N ASP A 38 43.02 12.53 10.08
CA ASP A 38 44.33 11.87 10.07
C ASP A 38 44.28 10.34 10.14
N THR A 39 43.34 9.79 10.90
CA THR A 39 43.21 8.36 11.20
C THR A 39 41.93 7.73 10.65
N MET A 40 41.11 8.50 9.92
CA MET A 40 39.85 8.02 9.34
C MET A 40 39.90 8.00 7.80
N ARG A 41 39.20 7.04 7.20
CA ARG A 41 38.91 7.09 5.77
C ARG A 41 37.99 8.29 5.49
N PRO A 42 38.06 8.91 4.30
CA PRO A 42 37.10 9.94 3.92
C PRO A 42 35.66 9.42 4.04
N VAL A 43 34.80 10.18 4.70
CA VAL A 43 33.38 9.89 4.89
C VAL A 43 32.57 11.03 4.31
N GLU A 44 31.58 10.72 3.48
CA GLU A 44 30.64 11.72 2.99
C GLU A 44 29.64 12.10 4.09
N ILE A 45 29.52 13.39 4.36
CA ILE A 45 28.64 13.95 5.39
C ILE A 45 27.64 14.94 4.80
N PHE A 46 26.49 15.05 5.45
CA PHE A 46 25.33 15.83 5.04
C PHE A 46 24.90 16.84 6.11
N GLY A 47 24.10 17.81 5.69
CA GLY A 47 23.43 18.74 6.59
C GLY A 47 22.57 17.97 7.59
N GLY A 48 22.92 18.12 8.86
CA GLY A 48 22.32 17.44 9.99
C GLY A 48 23.28 16.52 10.75
N ASP A 49 24.37 16.10 10.12
CA ASP A 49 25.29 15.10 10.69
C ASP A 49 26.07 15.63 11.89
N THR A 50 26.35 14.73 12.82
CA THR A 50 27.24 14.98 13.95
C THR A 50 28.29 13.88 13.99
N VAL A 51 29.55 14.27 13.88
CA VAL A 51 30.69 13.36 13.83
C VAL A 51 31.52 13.54 15.09
N ASP A 52 31.83 12.43 15.75
CA ASP A 52 32.83 12.42 16.83
C ASP A 52 34.21 12.61 16.21
N VAL A 53 34.86 13.69 16.60
CA VAL A 53 36.18 14.09 16.11
C VAL A 53 37.20 14.18 17.25
N SER A 54 36.84 13.64 18.42
CA SER A 54 37.66 13.72 19.64
C SER A 54 39.02 13.02 19.52
N ALA A 55 39.14 12.06 18.60
CA ALA A 55 40.37 11.31 18.34
C ALA A 55 41.19 11.83 17.15
N LEU A 56 40.78 12.96 16.54
CA LEU A 56 41.37 13.49 15.32
C LEU A 56 42.13 14.79 15.64
N ASP A 57 43.40 14.87 15.24
CA ASP A 57 44.19 16.10 15.41
C ASP A 57 43.89 17.07 14.27
N LYS A 58 43.82 16.53 13.05
CA LYS A 58 43.54 17.27 11.82
C LYS A 58 42.20 16.84 11.21
N LEU A 59 41.38 17.82 10.83
CA LEU A 59 40.14 17.63 10.08
C LEU A 59 40.13 18.43 8.79
N GLU A 60 39.56 17.83 7.76
CA GLU A 60 39.40 18.41 6.45
C GLU A 60 37.98 18.17 5.95
N LEU A 61 37.33 19.26 5.50
CA LEU A 61 36.06 19.22 4.77
C LEU A 61 36.34 19.56 3.31
N HIS A 62 36.17 18.59 2.43
CA HIS A 62 36.44 18.71 1.00
C HIS A 62 35.16 18.78 0.19
N ASN A 63 35.07 19.78 -0.68
CA ASN A 63 34.00 19.89 -1.66
C ASN A 63 34.31 19.01 -2.88
N HIS A 64 33.69 17.83 -2.94
CA HIS A 64 33.80 16.90 -4.08
C HIS A 64 32.73 17.13 -5.17
N GLN A 65 31.96 18.21 -5.07
CA GLN A 65 30.89 18.54 -6.00
C GLN A 65 31.41 19.44 -7.13
N ALA A 66 30.75 19.41 -8.29
CA ALA A 66 31.06 20.28 -9.42
C ALA A 66 30.57 21.74 -9.25
N VAL A 67 30.01 22.08 -8.09
CA VAL A 67 29.43 23.40 -7.78
C VAL A 67 29.93 23.93 -6.44
N ASP A 68 29.75 25.22 -6.20
CA ASP A 68 30.05 25.83 -4.90
C ASP A 68 29.13 25.26 -3.80
N VAL A 69 29.72 24.84 -2.68
CA VAL A 69 29.01 24.25 -1.54
C VAL A 69 29.08 25.21 -0.36
N THR A 70 27.91 25.67 0.09
CA THR A 70 27.76 26.55 1.26
C THR A 70 27.21 25.74 2.42
N PHE A 71 27.83 25.84 3.59
CA PHE A 71 27.47 25.06 4.77
C PHE A 71 27.62 25.84 6.08
N GLU A 72 26.76 25.53 7.05
CA GLU A 72 26.85 25.97 8.46
C GLU A 72 27.34 24.79 9.30
N TYR A 73 28.43 24.97 10.05
CA TYR A 73 28.94 23.97 10.98
C TYR A 73 29.19 24.56 12.38
N GLN A 74 29.36 23.67 13.35
CA GLN A 74 29.73 24.00 14.72
C GLN A 74 30.61 22.90 15.28
N VAL A 75 31.76 23.26 15.86
CA VAL A 75 32.52 22.37 16.75
C VAL A 75 32.04 22.58 18.20
N SER A 76 31.81 21.49 18.93
CA SER A 76 31.19 21.48 20.26
C SER A 76 31.71 20.33 21.13
N ASP A 77 31.82 20.55 22.45
CA ASP A 77 32.09 19.47 23.41
C ASP A 77 30.85 18.66 23.80
N LEU A 78 29.67 19.20 23.50
CA LEU A 78 28.39 18.55 23.76
C LEU A 78 27.87 17.92 22.47
N LEU A 79 27.35 16.71 22.60
CA LEU A 79 26.61 16.04 21.54
C LEU A 79 25.31 16.80 21.28
N ILE A 80 25.19 17.43 20.12
CA ILE A 80 23.98 18.16 19.73
C ILE A 80 23.35 17.44 18.55
N MET A 81 22.23 16.76 18.80
CA MET A 81 21.42 16.21 17.71
C MET A 81 20.67 17.34 17.00
N THR A 82 20.91 17.49 15.70
CA THR A 82 20.16 18.45 14.88
C THR A 82 18.83 17.83 14.43
N LYS A 83 17.81 18.67 14.18
CA LYS A 83 16.42 18.23 13.95
C LYS A 83 16.16 17.58 12.58
N ALA A 84 17.15 17.47 11.69
CA ALA A 84 16.96 16.92 10.36
C ALA A 84 17.92 15.75 10.13
N GLN A 85 17.47 14.55 10.50
CA GLN A 85 18.09 13.32 10.05
C GLN A 85 17.61 13.01 8.63
N LYS A 86 18.31 13.51 7.61
CA LYS A 86 18.23 12.90 6.28
C LYS A 86 19.20 11.72 6.27
N ILE A 87 18.75 10.59 6.81
CA ILE A 87 19.52 9.34 6.75
C ILE A 87 19.39 8.80 5.31
N SER A 88 20.48 8.82 4.56
CA SER A 88 20.60 8.09 3.30
C SER A 88 21.22 6.73 3.58
N VAL A 89 20.45 5.67 3.36
CA VAL A 89 20.84 4.27 3.61
C VAL A 89 20.63 3.48 2.33
N ASN A 90 21.65 3.46 1.48
CA ASN A 90 21.58 2.70 0.23
C ASN A 90 21.51 1.20 0.55
N ASN A 91 20.35 0.58 0.33
CA ASN A 91 20.08 -0.85 0.50
C ASN A 91 20.45 -1.45 1.88
N ALA A 92 20.55 -0.63 2.93
CA ALA A 92 21.08 -1.05 4.23
C ALA A 92 20.05 -1.08 5.37
N LEU A 93 18.80 -0.68 5.13
CA LEU A 93 17.74 -0.72 6.14
C LEU A 93 16.80 -1.91 5.91
N LEU A 94 16.79 -2.81 6.89
CA LEU A 94 15.72 -3.77 7.09
C LEU A 94 14.79 -3.22 8.18
N VAL A 95 13.51 -3.07 7.87
CA VAL A 95 12.49 -2.64 8.83
C VAL A 95 11.78 -3.89 9.35
N SER A 96 12.09 -4.27 10.59
CA SER A 96 11.41 -5.38 11.25
C SER A 96 10.02 -4.97 11.74
N GLU A 97 9.91 -3.83 12.42
CA GLU A 97 8.68 -3.40 13.08
C GLU A 97 8.55 -1.87 13.12
N ILE A 98 7.31 -1.37 13.14
CA ILE A 98 6.97 0.05 13.26
C ILE A 98 6.08 0.25 14.50
N GLU A 99 6.71 0.65 15.62
CA GLU A 99 6.02 0.85 16.91
C GLU A 99 5.26 2.20 17.02
N LYS A 100 5.54 3.16 16.13
CA LYS A 100 4.93 4.50 16.12
C LYS A 100 4.54 4.93 14.71
N PRO A 101 3.48 5.74 14.54
CA PRO A 101 3.04 6.17 13.23
C PRO A 101 4.14 6.87 12.44
N ILE A 102 4.30 6.46 11.18
CA ILE A 102 5.22 7.07 10.22
C ILE A 102 4.44 7.64 9.04
N ASN A 103 4.94 8.74 8.47
CA ASN A 103 4.40 9.33 7.24
C ASN A 103 5.45 9.22 6.14
N VAL A 104 5.15 8.44 5.10
CA VAL A 104 6.05 8.23 3.97
C VAL A 104 5.54 9.01 2.77
N ARG A 105 6.36 9.95 2.28
CA ARG A 105 6.02 10.76 1.10
C ARG A 105 6.21 10.00 -0.20
N LYS A 106 7.34 9.30 -0.33
CA LYS A 106 7.73 8.61 -1.56
C LYS A 106 8.61 7.42 -1.25
N VAL A 107 8.38 6.32 -1.95
CA VAL A 107 9.21 5.11 -1.91
C VAL A 107 9.87 4.94 -3.29
N LEU A 108 11.21 4.96 -3.32
CA LEU A 108 12.01 4.93 -4.54
C LEU A 108 12.65 3.57 -4.82
N ASP A 109 12.76 2.72 -3.79
CA ASP A 109 13.30 1.36 -3.86
C ASP A 109 12.34 0.38 -3.20
N PRO A 110 12.35 -0.91 -3.59
CA PRO A 110 11.46 -1.90 -3.00
C PRO A 110 11.59 -1.97 -1.48
N VAL A 111 10.46 -1.99 -0.79
CA VAL A 111 10.42 -2.08 0.69
C VAL A 111 9.77 -3.38 1.10
N LYS A 112 10.45 -4.10 2.00
CA LYS A 112 9.88 -5.23 2.74
C LYS A 112 9.60 -4.78 4.16
N VAL A 113 8.37 -4.97 4.62
CA VAL A 113 7.95 -4.72 5.99
C VAL A 113 7.43 -6.03 6.56
N SER A 114 7.94 -6.43 7.72
CA SER A 114 7.48 -7.68 8.36
C SER A 114 6.13 -7.43 9.01
N ASP A 115 6.05 -6.52 9.99
CA ASP A 115 4.82 -6.27 10.74
C ASP A 115 4.46 -4.78 10.79
N ILE A 116 3.17 -4.47 10.60
CA ILE A 116 2.59 -3.14 10.80
C ILE A 116 1.60 -3.19 11.98
N VAL A 117 2.12 -2.78 13.15
CA VAL A 117 1.36 -2.68 14.41
C VAL A 117 0.87 -1.26 14.72
N THR A 118 1.20 -0.29 13.86
CA THR A 118 0.69 1.09 13.96
C THR A 118 0.23 1.64 12.60
N PRO A 119 -0.72 2.60 12.59
CA PRO A 119 -1.25 3.13 11.35
C PRO A 119 -0.17 3.68 10.41
N LEU A 120 -0.20 3.22 9.16
CA LEU A 120 0.72 3.63 8.10
C LEU A 120 0.00 4.49 7.06
N LYS A 121 0.61 5.62 6.69
CA LYS A 121 0.17 6.47 5.58
C LYS A 121 1.26 6.63 4.54
N VAL A 122 0.94 6.28 3.30
CA VAL A 122 1.84 6.39 2.14
C VAL A 122 1.20 7.26 1.07
N SER A 123 1.91 8.31 0.65
CA SER A 123 1.39 9.22 -0.38
C SER A 123 1.56 8.68 -1.80
N GLU A 124 2.72 8.10 -2.11
CA GLU A 124 2.98 7.57 -3.44
C GLU A 124 3.94 6.36 -3.39
N ILE A 125 3.55 5.29 -4.08
CA ILE A 125 4.34 4.09 -4.29
C ILE A 125 4.77 4.04 -5.74
N GLN A 126 6.09 4.13 -5.98
CA GLN A 126 6.70 4.03 -7.30
C GLN A 126 7.60 2.79 -7.44
N THR A 127 7.60 1.91 -6.44
CA THR A 127 8.33 0.64 -6.42
C THR A 127 7.54 -0.43 -5.66
N PRO A 128 7.80 -1.72 -5.90
CA PRO A 128 7.08 -2.79 -5.23
C PRO A 128 7.19 -2.72 -3.70
N ILE A 129 6.08 -2.95 -3.01
CA ILE A 129 6.04 -3.07 -1.54
C ILE A 129 5.49 -4.44 -1.17
N THR A 130 6.15 -5.12 -0.24
CA THR A 130 5.67 -6.37 0.37
C THR A 130 5.50 -6.18 1.88
N ILE A 131 4.32 -6.53 2.39
CA ILE A 131 3.97 -6.45 3.81
C ILE A 131 3.48 -7.83 4.25
N SER A 132 4.12 -8.44 5.24
CA SER A 132 3.71 -9.76 5.69
C SER A 132 2.48 -9.73 6.60
N GLN A 133 2.40 -8.78 7.55
CA GLN A 133 1.27 -8.71 8.50
C GLN A 133 0.81 -7.26 8.73
N VAL A 134 -0.51 -7.07 8.70
CA VAL A 134 -1.16 -5.78 8.96
C VAL A 134 -2.20 -5.93 10.05
N GLN A 135 -1.90 -5.38 11.23
CA GLN A 135 -2.79 -5.40 12.40
C GLN A 135 -3.48 -4.05 12.66
N THR A 136 -3.19 -3.03 11.84
CA THR A 136 -3.73 -1.67 11.93
C THR A 136 -4.04 -1.10 10.54
N PRO A 137 -4.88 -0.06 10.42
CA PRO A 137 -5.24 0.49 9.12
C PRO A 137 -4.05 1.01 8.32
N VAL A 138 -4.04 0.73 7.02
CA VAL A 138 -3.04 1.24 6.06
C VAL A 138 -3.76 2.08 5.01
N ASN A 139 -3.25 3.29 4.75
CA ASN A 139 -3.81 4.19 3.74
C ASN A 139 -2.75 4.57 2.70
N ILE A 140 -3.10 4.39 1.43
CA ILE A 140 -2.22 4.64 0.29
C ILE A 140 -2.94 5.53 -0.73
N ASN A 141 -2.37 6.67 -1.08
CA ASN A 141 -3.05 7.62 -1.99
C ASN A 141 -2.81 7.28 -3.47
N ARG A 142 -1.63 6.75 -3.84
CA ARG A 142 -1.31 6.40 -5.23
C ARG A 142 -0.38 5.22 -5.32
N VAL A 143 -0.75 4.25 -6.15
CA VAL A 143 0.03 3.04 -6.45
C VAL A 143 0.38 3.02 -7.93
N ALA A 144 1.67 3.13 -8.23
CA ALA A 144 2.22 3.01 -9.58
C ALA A 144 2.99 1.69 -9.81
N GLU A 145 3.24 0.91 -8.77
CA GLU A 145 3.93 -0.39 -8.77
C GLU A 145 3.22 -1.38 -7.81
N PRO A 146 3.38 -2.70 -7.96
CA PRO A 146 2.62 -3.68 -7.18
C PRO A 146 2.77 -3.55 -5.66
N VAL A 147 1.67 -3.79 -4.95
CA VAL A 147 1.66 -3.93 -3.48
C VAL A 147 1.17 -5.32 -3.14
N THR A 148 1.91 -6.05 -2.31
CA THR A 148 1.52 -7.38 -1.80
C THR A 148 1.39 -7.33 -0.29
N VAL A 149 0.25 -7.80 0.22
CA VAL A 149 -0.02 -7.93 1.65
C VAL A 149 -0.45 -9.36 1.95
N ASP A 150 0.32 -10.09 2.74
CA ASP A 150 0.11 -11.53 2.97
C ASP A 150 -0.98 -11.82 4.02
N GLN A 151 -1.07 -11.01 5.08
CA GLN A 151 -2.15 -11.12 6.07
C GLN A 151 -2.59 -9.76 6.56
N ILE A 152 -3.90 -9.54 6.56
CA ILE A 152 -4.50 -8.30 7.00
C ILE A 152 -5.72 -8.55 7.89
N THR A 153 -5.76 -7.88 9.05
CA THR A 153 -6.89 -7.95 9.99
C THR A 153 -7.62 -6.62 10.16
N GLN A 154 -7.20 -5.58 9.43
CA GLN A 154 -7.75 -4.21 9.48
C GLN A 154 -7.87 -3.60 8.09
N PRO A 155 -8.64 -2.52 7.87
CA PRO A 155 -8.83 -1.96 6.53
C PRO A 155 -7.54 -1.50 5.82
N LEU A 156 -7.42 -1.84 4.54
CA LEU A 156 -6.48 -1.23 3.59
C LEU A 156 -7.27 -0.29 2.65
N THR A 157 -6.91 0.98 2.63
CA THR A 157 -7.50 1.97 1.72
C THR A 157 -6.50 2.35 0.64
N VAL A 158 -6.89 2.25 -0.63
CA VAL A 158 -6.09 2.71 -1.78
C VAL A 158 -6.93 3.64 -2.65
N GLU A 159 -6.52 4.90 -2.81
CA GLU A 159 -7.32 5.87 -3.57
C GLU A 159 -7.15 5.76 -5.10
N ARG A 160 -5.93 5.50 -5.59
CA ARG A 160 -5.62 5.43 -7.02
C ARG A 160 -4.62 4.33 -7.32
N ILE A 161 -4.92 3.51 -8.33
CA ILE A 161 -4.15 2.33 -8.67
C ILE A 161 -3.87 2.30 -10.18
N GLN A 162 -2.61 2.06 -10.56
CA GLN A 162 -2.20 1.84 -11.96
C GLN A 162 -1.63 0.43 -12.18
N GLN A 163 -1.36 -0.31 -11.10
CA GLN A 163 -0.79 -1.67 -11.07
C GLN A 163 -1.55 -2.49 -10.01
N PRO A 164 -1.52 -3.83 -10.07
CA PRO A 164 -2.30 -4.68 -9.16
C PRO A 164 -1.90 -4.53 -7.69
N VAL A 165 -2.89 -4.64 -6.81
CA VAL A 165 -2.73 -4.76 -5.35
C VAL A 165 -3.22 -6.15 -4.95
N ASN A 166 -2.32 -6.97 -4.42
CA ASN A 166 -2.62 -8.32 -3.95
C ASN A 166 -2.74 -8.31 -2.44
N VAL A 167 -3.88 -8.78 -1.92
CA VAL A 167 -4.18 -8.82 -0.49
C VAL A 167 -4.75 -10.18 -0.13
N GLU A 168 -4.08 -10.90 0.76
CA GLU A 168 -4.58 -12.12 1.36
C GLU A 168 -5.22 -11.77 2.72
N VAL A 169 -6.55 -11.95 2.79
CA VAL A 169 -7.33 -11.63 3.99
C VAL A 169 -7.38 -12.87 4.88
N GLY A 170 -6.56 -12.87 5.92
CA GLY A 170 -6.84 -13.68 7.10
C GLY A 170 -8.13 -13.16 7.72
N ASN A 171 -9.23 -13.91 7.55
CA ASN A 171 -10.52 -13.74 8.24
C ASN A 171 -11.28 -12.43 7.88
N ALA A 172 -12.21 -12.53 6.90
CA ALA A 172 -13.18 -11.54 6.38
C ALA A 172 -13.52 -10.34 7.30
N SER A 173 -13.60 -9.09 6.82
CA SER A 173 -14.56 -8.53 5.83
C SER A 173 -13.99 -7.34 5.07
N LEU A 174 -14.28 -7.25 3.77
CA LEU A 174 -13.86 -6.16 2.88
C LEU A 174 -15.04 -5.19 2.61
N ASN A 175 -14.97 -3.95 3.11
CA ASN A 175 -15.86 -2.86 2.70
C ASN A 175 -15.21 -2.10 1.55
N VAL A 176 -15.76 -2.21 0.35
CA VAL A 176 -15.26 -1.53 -0.85
C VAL A 176 -16.17 -0.35 -1.20
N GLN A 177 -15.65 0.88 -1.12
CA GLN A 177 -16.13 2.00 -1.92
C GLN A 177 -15.15 2.20 -3.08
N ALA A 178 -15.46 1.63 -4.24
CA ALA A 178 -14.71 1.84 -5.47
C ALA A 178 -15.61 2.56 -6.46
N THR A 179 -15.28 3.82 -6.78
CA THR A 179 -15.78 4.49 -7.97
C THR A 179 -14.85 4.12 -9.12
N ILE A 180 -15.34 3.28 -10.02
CA ILE A 180 -14.58 2.72 -11.15
C ILE A 180 -14.65 3.70 -12.33
N THR A 181 -13.50 4.02 -12.93
CA THR A 181 -13.46 4.46 -14.34
C THR A 181 -12.48 3.60 -15.13
N ASN A 182 -13.08 2.86 -16.06
CA ASN A 182 -12.54 2.18 -17.24
C ASN A 182 -11.72 0.88 -17.05
N SER A 183 -12.50 -0.19 -17.17
CA SER A 183 -12.26 -1.38 -18.02
C SER A 183 -11.32 -2.45 -17.46
N GLU A 184 -11.96 -3.38 -16.75
CA GLU A 184 -11.48 -4.64 -16.16
C GLU A 184 -10.74 -4.56 -14.82
N LEU A 185 -11.53 -4.80 -13.76
CA LEU A 185 -11.04 -5.27 -12.47
C LEU A 185 -11.02 -6.81 -12.51
N LYS A 186 -9.86 -7.42 -12.74
CA LYS A 186 -9.70 -8.85 -12.49
C LYS A 186 -9.42 -9.07 -11.01
N VAL A 187 -10.49 -9.19 -10.24
CA VAL A 187 -10.43 -9.76 -8.89
C VAL A 187 -10.21 -11.26 -9.07
N THR A 188 -8.98 -11.71 -8.89
CA THR A 188 -8.73 -13.12 -8.55
C THR A 188 -8.44 -13.22 -7.06
N SER A 189 -9.48 -13.32 -6.23
CA SER A 189 -9.49 -14.51 -5.37
C SER A 189 -9.42 -15.69 -6.34
N GLU A 190 -8.76 -16.80 -6.05
CA GLU A 190 -9.11 -18.00 -6.82
C GLU A 190 -10.64 -18.02 -6.88
N PRO A 191 -11.28 -17.91 -8.08
CA PRO A 191 -12.69 -18.14 -8.10
C PRO A 191 -12.77 -19.56 -7.56
N GLU A 192 -13.42 -19.77 -6.41
CA GLU A 192 -13.96 -21.08 -6.16
C GLU A 192 -14.58 -21.46 -7.49
N ARG A 193 -14.02 -22.46 -8.18
CA ARG A 193 -14.52 -22.86 -9.49
C ARG A 193 -15.86 -23.51 -9.20
N VAL A 194 -16.87 -22.68 -9.03
CA VAL A 194 -18.22 -23.11 -8.74
C VAL A 194 -18.79 -23.61 -10.06
N THR A 195 -18.88 -24.93 -10.16
CA THR A 195 -19.58 -25.57 -11.27
C THR A 195 -21.06 -25.48 -10.97
N PHE A 196 -21.82 -24.85 -11.87
CA PHE A 196 -23.26 -24.77 -11.73
C PHE A 196 -23.92 -26.09 -12.14
N ALA A 197 -24.73 -26.64 -11.25
CA ALA A 197 -25.65 -27.72 -11.55
C ALA A 197 -27.06 -27.15 -11.77
N ARG A 198 -27.82 -27.75 -12.68
CA ARG A 198 -29.24 -27.40 -12.84
C ARG A 198 -30.03 -27.78 -11.58
N ILE A 199 -30.98 -26.95 -11.18
CA ILE A 199 -31.97 -27.33 -10.17
C ILE A 199 -33.11 -28.09 -10.89
N GLY A 200 -33.38 -29.33 -10.48
CA GLY A 200 -34.40 -30.18 -11.11
C GLY A 200 -34.12 -30.43 -12.59
N ASN A 201 -35.06 -30.10 -13.47
CA ASN A 201 -34.88 -30.17 -14.92
C ASN A 201 -34.14 -28.94 -15.51
N GLY A 202 -33.78 -27.96 -14.68
CA GLY A 202 -33.11 -26.73 -15.07
C GLY A 202 -34.02 -25.62 -15.60
N THR A 203 -35.34 -25.80 -15.57
CA THR A 203 -36.31 -24.77 -15.97
C THR A 203 -37.45 -24.67 -14.98
N LEU A 204 -37.70 -23.47 -14.47
CA LEU A 204 -38.82 -23.15 -13.59
C LEU A 204 -39.88 -22.38 -14.37
N LEU A 205 -41.10 -22.93 -14.42
CA LEU A 205 -42.27 -22.27 -14.99
C LEU A 205 -42.88 -21.31 -13.96
N MET A 206 -43.14 -20.07 -14.36
CA MET A 206 -43.85 -19.08 -13.57
C MET A 206 -45.36 -19.34 -13.62
N THR A 207 -46.00 -19.22 -12.46
CA THR A 207 -47.43 -19.53 -12.25
C THR A 207 -48.33 -18.31 -12.24
N GLY A 208 -47.77 -17.09 -12.26
CA GLY A 208 -48.51 -15.85 -11.99
C GLY A 208 -48.61 -15.52 -10.50
N GLY A 209 -48.33 -16.48 -9.62
CA GLY A 209 -48.35 -16.32 -8.17
C GLY A 209 -46.96 -16.35 -7.53
N TYR A 210 -46.95 -16.27 -6.20
CA TYR A 210 -45.73 -16.39 -5.40
C TYR A 210 -45.13 -17.81 -5.50
N GLN A 211 -43.86 -17.88 -5.87
CA GLN A 211 -43.08 -19.11 -5.90
C GLN A 211 -41.83 -18.98 -5.05
N ARG A 212 -41.36 -20.11 -4.52
CA ARG A 212 -40.19 -20.16 -3.64
C ARG A 212 -39.23 -21.25 -4.10
N ILE A 213 -38.00 -20.84 -4.39
CA ILE A 213 -36.85 -21.76 -4.47
C ILE A 213 -36.38 -21.99 -3.04
N GLN A 214 -36.36 -23.25 -2.62
CA GLN A 214 -36.02 -23.60 -1.24
C GLN A 214 -34.57 -23.24 -0.89
N GLU A 215 -34.33 -23.06 0.40
CA GLU A 215 -32.98 -22.96 0.94
C GLU A 215 -32.23 -24.29 0.80
N LYS A 216 -30.92 -24.20 0.73
CA LYS A 216 -30.04 -25.36 0.68
C LYS A 216 -28.72 -24.96 1.33
N SER A 217 -28.43 -25.54 2.50
CA SER A 217 -27.27 -25.17 3.32
C SER A 217 -25.94 -25.24 2.56
N ALA A 218 -25.80 -26.22 1.67
CA ALA A 218 -24.62 -26.40 0.82
C ALA A 218 -24.55 -25.47 -0.40
N ARG A 219 -25.58 -24.65 -0.69
CA ARG A 219 -25.60 -23.80 -1.88
C ARG A 219 -24.78 -22.54 -1.65
N LYS A 220 -23.74 -22.35 -2.46
CA LYS A 220 -22.90 -21.16 -2.47
C LYS A 220 -23.50 -20.03 -3.30
N ALA A 221 -24.10 -20.39 -4.44
CA ALA A 221 -24.76 -19.43 -5.31
C ALA A 221 -25.98 -20.01 -6.02
N LEU A 222 -26.93 -19.13 -6.37
CA LEU A 222 -28.09 -19.40 -7.20
C LEU A 222 -28.01 -18.53 -8.44
N ILE A 223 -28.19 -19.11 -9.63
CA ILE A 223 -28.30 -18.39 -10.89
C ILE A 223 -29.69 -18.56 -11.49
N LEU A 224 -30.29 -17.44 -11.88
CA LEU A 224 -31.58 -17.34 -12.54
C LEU A 224 -31.37 -16.67 -13.89
N GLN A 225 -31.91 -17.23 -14.96
CA GLN A 225 -31.88 -16.60 -16.29
C GLN A 225 -33.29 -16.60 -16.87
N ALA A 226 -33.83 -15.42 -17.15
CA ALA A 226 -35.12 -15.32 -17.83
C ALA A 226 -34.95 -15.62 -19.32
N LEU A 227 -35.89 -16.36 -19.90
CA LEU A 227 -35.90 -16.52 -21.35
C LEU A 227 -36.20 -15.17 -22.01
N THR A 228 -35.64 -14.95 -23.19
CA THR A 228 -35.95 -13.77 -24.02
C THR A 228 -37.40 -13.73 -24.48
N THR A 229 -38.08 -14.87 -24.43
CA THR A 229 -39.50 -15.04 -24.79
C THR A 229 -40.46 -14.79 -23.63
N ASN A 230 -39.98 -14.42 -22.44
CA ASN A 230 -40.85 -14.08 -21.32
C ASN A 230 -41.61 -12.78 -21.62
N GLU A 231 -42.88 -12.74 -21.23
CA GLU A 231 -43.78 -11.60 -21.44
C GLU A 231 -43.54 -10.51 -20.40
N GLY A 232 -43.13 -10.86 -19.18
CA GLY A 232 -42.95 -9.94 -18.07
C GLY A 232 -41.60 -10.02 -17.37
N THR A 233 -41.35 -9.02 -16.53
CA THR A 233 -40.24 -9.03 -15.58
C THR A 233 -40.59 -9.95 -14.41
N VAL A 234 -39.65 -10.82 -14.02
CA VAL A 234 -39.77 -11.59 -12.78
C VAL A 234 -39.19 -10.78 -11.63
N ILE A 235 -39.99 -10.57 -10.58
CA ILE A 235 -39.55 -9.93 -9.34
C ILE A 235 -38.98 -11.00 -8.40
N VAL A 236 -37.72 -10.82 -8.03
CA VAL A 236 -36.97 -11.71 -7.14
C VAL A 236 -36.81 -11.04 -5.78
N GLN A 237 -37.11 -11.75 -4.69
CA GLN A 237 -37.13 -11.22 -3.31
C GLN A 237 -38.05 -10.00 -3.10
N GLY A 238 -39.09 -9.84 -3.92
CA GLY A 238 -40.00 -8.67 -3.89
C GLY A 238 -39.37 -7.35 -4.38
N PHE A 239 -38.07 -7.43 -4.67
CA PHE A 239 -37.10 -6.39 -4.94
C PHE A 239 -36.50 -6.17 -6.32
N LEU A 240 -35.96 -7.28 -6.83
CA LEU A 240 -34.97 -7.33 -7.87
C LEU A 240 -35.66 -7.68 -9.17
N GLU A 241 -35.47 -6.84 -10.18
CA GLU A 241 -36.05 -7.05 -11.50
C GLU A 241 -35.17 -7.99 -12.34
N LEU A 242 -35.71 -9.15 -12.71
CA LEU A 242 -35.14 -10.03 -13.72
C LEU A 242 -35.95 -9.90 -15.02
N ARG A 243 -35.49 -9.02 -15.90
CA ARG A 243 -36.13 -8.74 -17.20
C ARG A 243 -35.95 -9.91 -18.18
N PRO A 244 -36.84 -10.07 -19.18
CA PRO A 244 -36.67 -11.05 -20.25
C PRO A 244 -35.26 -11.00 -20.88
N GLY A 245 -34.63 -12.16 -21.05
CA GLY A 245 -33.25 -12.27 -21.53
C GLY A 245 -32.15 -11.89 -20.52
N GLY A 246 -32.53 -11.37 -19.35
CA GLY A 246 -31.62 -11.05 -18.27
C GLY A 246 -31.19 -12.28 -17.46
N HIS A 247 -30.18 -12.08 -16.62
CA HIS A 247 -29.73 -13.05 -15.65
C HIS A 247 -29.50 -12.37 -14.30
N LEU A 248 -29.63 -13.15 -13.23
CA LEU A 248 -29.38 -12.71 -11.86
C LEU A 248 -28.63 -13.81 -11.13
N MET A 249 -27.54 -13.45 -10.47
CA MET A 249 -26.77 -14.34 -9.60
C MET A 249 -26.89 -13.86 -8.16
N LEU A 250 -27.23 -14.78 -7.27
CA LEU A 250 -27.42 -14.53 -5.85
C LEU A 250 -26.46 -15.42 -5.05
N ASN A 251 -25.55 -14.81 -4.30
CA ASN A 251 -24.66 -15.51 -3.38
C ASN A 251 -25.42 -15.84 -2.09
N THR A 252 -26.28 -16.86 -2.13
CA THR A 252 -27.19 -17.18 -1.03
C THR A 252 -27.45 -18.68 -0.90
N ASN A 253 -27.45 -19.17 0.34
CA ASN A 253 -27.97 -20.50 0.71
C ASN A 253 -29.43 -20.44 1.21
N GLN A 254 -30.00 -19.25 1.38
CA GLN A 254 -31.36 -19.00 1.90
C GLN A 254 -32.44 -19.10 0.82
N ALA A 255 -33.69 -19.32 1.19
CA ALA A 255 -34.75 -19.43 0.20
C ALA A 255 -34.95 -18.14 -0.62
N VAL A 256 -35.30 -18.30 -1.89
CA VAL A 256 -35.50 -17.19 -2.84
C VAL A 256 -36.93 -17.15 -3.31
N SER A 257 -37.58 -16.00 -3.10
CA SER A 257 -38.95 -15.77 -3.54
C SER A 257 -39.01 -15.14 -4.93
N LEU A 258 -40.02 -15.53 -5.71
CA LEU A 258 -40.21 -15.15 -7.10
C LEU A 258 -41.68 -14.84 -7.36
N ILE A 259 -41.96 -13.77 -8.10
CA ILE A 259 -43.28 -13.44 -8.65
C ILE A 259 -43.07 -13.00 -10.09
N GLY A 260 -43.85 -13.54 -11.03
CA GLY A 260 -43.76 -13.17 -12.44
C GLY A 260 -45.03 -13.58 -13.20
N THR A 261 -45.11 -13.24 -14.48
CA THR A 261 -46.27 -13.56 -15.33
C THR A 261 -46.43 -15.06 -15.50
N ALA A 262 -47.66 -15.56 -15.48
CA ALA A 262 -47.93 -16.97 -15.75
C ALA A 262 -47.43 -17.35 -17.16
N SER A 263 -46.80 -18.50 -17.31
CA SER A 263 -46.17 -19.01 -18.55
C SER A 263 -44.73 -18.55 -18.82
N ASP A 264 -44.23 -17.53 -18.11
CA ASP A 264 -42.81 -17.17 -18.16
C ASP A 264 -41.93 -18.31 -17.65
N ARG A 265 -40.69 -18.39 -18.14
CA ARG A 265 -39.75 -19.44 -17.76
C ARG A 265 -38.41 -18.87 -17.33
N LEU A 266 -37.85 -19.47 -16.28
CA LEU A 266 -36.48 -19.22 -15.84
C LEU A 266 -35.63 -20.47 -16.02
N LYS A 267 -34.41 -20.33 -16.53
CA LYS A 267 -33.37 -21.33 -16.30
C LYS A 267 -32.81 -21.14 -14.91
N VAL A 268 -32.73 -22.23 -14.15
CA VAL A 268 -32.34 -22.18 -12.73
C VAL A 268 -31.20 -23.14 -12.49
N GLY A 269 -30.10 -22.62 -11.94
CA GLY A 269 -28.93 -23.39 -11.55
C GLY A 269 -28.43 -22.98 -10.17
N GLU A 270 -27.65 -23.85 -9.56
CA GLU A 270 -27.00 -23.61 -8.29
C GLU A 270 -25.55 -24.06 -8.32
N ALA A 271 -24.72 -23.39 -7.54
CA ALA A 271 -23.39 -23.84 -7.23
C ALA A 271 -23.33 -24.33 -5.78
N LEU A 272 -22.64 -25.45 -5.57
CA LEU A 272 -22.44 -26.09 -4.26
C LEU A 272 -21.01 -25.90 -3.76
#